data_AF-A7EEN8-F1
#
_entry.id   AF-A7EEN8-F1
#
_cell.length_a   1.000
_cell.length_b   1.000
_cell.length_c   1.000
_cell.angle_alpha   90.00
_cell.angle_beta   90.00
_cell.angle_gamma   90.00
#
_symmetry.space_group_name_H-M   'P 1'
#
loop_
_entity.id
_entity.type
_entity.pdbx_description
1 polymer ?
#
loop_
_entity_poly.entity_id
_entity_poly.type
_entity_poly.pdbx_seq_one_letter_code
_entity_poly.pdbx_strand_id
1 'polypeptide(L)'
;MARHQSSSPTTIFETVLALAKGTKRLAYENTLLNAENRTLRKANEALSKHRHAKKTQLHQGGVLTGQETTDILSQQEVDIQIQHDERQNEGNSNRESSTSRYCSKCGKTGHNLRTCQNSIIDPRLLDS
;
A
#
# COMPACT_ATOMS: atom_id res chain seq x y z
N MET A 1 -60.43 -0.45 67.32
CA MET A 1 -59.07 -0.20 67.87
C MET A 1 -58.06 -0.94 66.98
N ALA A 2 -57.38 -0.23 66.09
CA ALA A 2 -56.42 -0.83 65.17
C ALA A 2 -55.13 -1.17 65.92
N ARG A 3 -54.73 -2.45 65.92
CA ARG A 3 -53.43 -2.88 66.47
C ARG A 3 -52.34 -2.48 65.49
N HIS A 4 -51.56 -1.46 65.83
CA HIS A 4 -50.32 -1.16 65.13
C HIS A 4 -49.30 -2.24 65.50
N GLN A 5 -48.90 -3.06 64.53
CA GLN A 5 -47.75 -3.95 64.67
C GLN A 5 -46.50 -3.06 64.59
N SER A 6 -45.87 -2.80 65.74
CA SER A 6 -44.57 -2.12 65.78
C SER A 6 -43.51 -3.07 65.21
N SER A 7 -42.89 -2.68 64.10
CA SER A 7 -41.75 -3.39 63.51
C SER A 7 -40.65 -3.58 64.56
N SER A 8 -40.09 -4.79 64.65
CA SER A 8 -38.94 -5.04 65.53
C SER A 8 -37.71 -4.26 65.04
N PRO A 9 -36.88 -3.68 65.94
CA PRO A 9 -35.62 -3.03 65.57
C PRO A 9 -34.72 -3.88 64.67
N THR A 10 -34.79 -5.21 64.81
CA THR A 10 -34.03 -6.19 64.01
C THR A 10 -34.30 -6.05 62.51
N THR A 11 -35.54 -5.76 62.11
CA THR A 11 -35.93 -5.63 60.69
C THR A 11 -35.31 -4.37 60.04
N ILE A 12 -35.08 -3.30 60.80
CA ILE A 12 -34.41 -2.09 60.30
C ILE A 12 -32.93 -2.37 60.05
N PHE A 13 -32.25 -3.06 60.97
CA PHE A 13 -30.83 -3.41 60.76
C PHE A 13 -30.62 -4.34 59.57
N GLU A 14 -31.50 -5.32 59.37
CA GLU A 14 -31.43 -6.24 58.21
C GLU A 14 -31.59 -5.51 56.88
N THR A 15 -32.53 -4.58 56.79
CA THR A 15 -32.74 -3.77 55.57
C THR A 15 -31.55 -2.85 55.27
N VAL A 16 -30.97 -2.22 56.30
CA VAL A 16 -29.74 -1.41 56.15
C VAL A 16 -28.56 -2.28 55.69
N LEU A 17 -28.41 -3.49 56.23
CA LEU A 17 -27.37 -4.44 55.81
C LEU A 17 -27.55 -4.89 54.36
N ALA A 18 -28.79 -5.18 53.94
CA ALA A 18 -29.11 -5.53 52.56
C ALA A 18 -28.80 -4.37 51.61
N LEU A 19 -29.15 -3.13 51.99
CA LEU A 19 -28.83 -1.93 51.23
C LEU A 19 -27.32 -1.75 51.09
N ALA A 20 -26.56 -1.87 52.18
CA ALA A 20 -25.10 -1.75 52.16
C ALA A 20 -24.45 -2.78 51.22
N LYS A 21 -24.94 -4.03 51.21
CA LYS A 21 -24.50 -5.06 50.27
C LYS A 21 -24.82 -4.69 48.82
N GLY A 22 -26.03 -4.18 48.57
CA GLY A 22 -26.44 -3.69 47.25
C GLY A 22 -25.57 -2.54 46.76
N THR A 23 -25.33 -1.53 47.59
CA THR A 23 -24.45 -0.40 47.28
C THR A 23 -23.02 -0.85 47.00
N LYS A 24 -22.50 -1.82 47.75
CA LYS A 24 -21.16 -2.38 47.50
C LYS A 24 -21.06 -3.02 46.12
N ARG A 25 -22.08 -3.79 45.71
CA ARG A 25 -22.13 -4.40 44.38
C ARG A 25 -22.21 -3.34 43.28
N LEU A 26 -23.10 -2.35 43.44
CA LEU A 26 -23.24 -1.25 42.49
C LEU A 26 -21.95 -0.44 42.35
N ALA A 27 -21.22 -0.20 43.44
CA ALA A 27 -19.94 0.50 43.39
C ALA A 27 -18.91 -0.26 42.54
N TYR A 28 -18.83 -1.58 42.69
CA TYR A 28 -17.93 -2.42 41.89
C TYR A 28 -18.35 -2.44 40.40
N GLU A 29 -19.64 -2.58 40.10
CA GLU A 29 -20.11 -2.50 38.72
C GLU A 29 -19.84 -1.11 38.11
N ASN A 30 -20.01 -0.04 38.89
CA ASN A 30 -19.74 1.33 38.45
C ASN A 30 -18.26 1.57 38.16
N THR A 31 -17.33 0.99 38.93
CA THR A 31 -15.89 1.11 38.63
C THR A 31 -15.53 0.40 37.32
N LEU A 32 -16.07 -0.79 37.08
CA LEU A 32 -15.87 -1.52 35.82
C LEU A 32 -16.44 -0.73 34.63
N LEU A 33 -17.68 -0.26 34.74
CA LEU A 33 -18.31 0.56 33.71
C LEU A 33 -17.53 1.85 33.43
N ASN A 34 -17.02 2.53 34.46
CA ASN A 34 -16.21 3.72 34.27
C ASN A 34 -14.88 3.43 33.57
N ALA A 35 -14.25 2.28 33.85
CA ALA A 35 -13.03 1.87 33.17
C ALA A 35 -13.29 1.61 31.68
N GLU A 36 -14.35 0.87 31.35
CA GLU A 36 -14.76 0.62 29.98
C GLU A 36 -15.13 1.91 29.24
N ASN A 37 -15.91 2.79 29.88
CA ASN A 37 -16.31 4.06 29.30
C ASN A 37 -15.10 4.95 28.97
N ARG A 38 -14.06 4.95 29.82
CA ARG A 38 -12.80 5.65 29.54
C ARG A 38 -12.09 5.07 28.31
N THR A 39 -12.03 3.75 28.21
CA THR A 39 -11.42 3.07 27.04
C THR A 39 -12.18 3.40 25.75
N LEU A 40 -13.51 3.29 25.78
CA LEU A 40 -14.36 3.61 24.63
C LEU A 40 -14.24 5.08 24.21
N ARG A 41 -14.20 6.02 25.16
CA ARG A 41 -14.01 7.44 24.88
C ARG A 41 -12.67 7.70 24.20
N LYS A 42 -11.57 7.12 24.69
CA LYS A 42 -10.25 7.24 24.06
C LYS A 42 -10.24 6.67 22.64
N ALA A 43 -10.84 5.49 22.43
CA ALA A 43 -10.93 4.89 21.11
C ALA A 43 -11.75 5.76 20.14
N ASN A 44 -12.89 6.29 20.59
CA ASN A 44 -13.72 7.19 19.79
C ASN A 44 -13.02 8.51 19.45
N GLU A 45 -12.26 9.09 20.39
CA GLU A 45 -11.46 10.29 20.13
C GLU A 45 -10.40 10.02 19.06
N ALA A 46 -9.68 8.91 19.16
CA ALA A 46 -8.68 8.51 18.17
C ALA A 46 -9.32 8.29 16.79
N LEU A 47 -10.46 7.60 16.72
CA LEU A 47 -11.22 7.39 15.48
C LEU A 47 -11.72 8.71 14.89
N SER A 48 -12.22 9.62 15.73
CA SER A 48 -12.70 10.93 15.30
C SER A 48 -11.56 11.76 14.70
N LYS A 49 -10.40 11.80 15.36
CA LYS A 49 -9.18 12.45 14.84
C LYS A 49 -8.76 11.86 13.50
N HIS A 50 -8.74 10.54 13.38
CA HIS A 50 -8.39 9.87 12.13
C HIS A 50 -9.37 10.21 10.99
N ARG A 51 -10.68 10.19 11.27
CA ARG A 51 -11.70 10.57 10.29
C ARG A 51 -11.57 12.04 9.87
N HIS A 52 -11.31 12.93 10.82
CA HIS A 52 -11.05 14.34 10.52
C HIS A 52 -9.80 14.53 9.67
N ALA A 53 -8.68 13.89 10.01
CA ALA A 53 -7.46 13.95 9.22
C ALA A 53 -7.68 13.47 7.78
N LYS A 54 -8.34 12.32 7.59
CA LYS A 54 -8.69 11.80 6.26
C LYS A 54 -9.63 12.74 5.50
N LYS A 55 -10.65 13.29 6.18
CA LYS A 55 -11.57 14.27 5.58
C LYS A 55 -10.82 15.54 5.15
N THR A 56 -9.96 16.08 6.01
CA THR A 56 -9.11 17.24 5.70
C THR A 56 -8.18 16.96 4.53
N GLN A 57 -7.56 15.78 4.48
CA GLN A 57 -6.72 15.37 3.36
C GLN A 57 -7.50 15.32 2.04
N LEU A 58 -8.72 14.77 2.06
CA LEU A 58 -9.60 14.76 0.87
C LEU A 58 -10.02 16.19 0.46
N HIS A 59 -10.31 17.07 1.41
CA HIS A 59 -10.62 18.47 1.10
C HIS A 59 -9.40 19.23 0.58
N GLN A 60 -8.21 19.05 1.17
CA GLN A 60 -6.96 19.69 0.75
C GLN A 60 -6.44 19.15 -0.58
N GLY A 61 -6.66 17.86 -0.87
CA GLY A 61 -6.38 17.25 -2.16
C GLY A 61 -7.31 17.70 -3.29
N GLY A 62 -8.32 18.51 -2.97
CA GLY A 62 -9.31 19.00 -3.93
C GLY A 62 -10.31 17.92 -4.38
N VAL A 63 -11.53 18.35 -4.69
CA VAL A 63 -12.39 17.58 -5.58
C VAL A 63 -11.88 17.90 -6.98
N LEU A 64 -11.13 16.98 -7.59
CA LEU A 64 -10.87 17.07 -9.03
C LEU A 64 -12.23 17.14 -9.72
N THR A 65 -12.51 18.27 -10.35
CA THR A 65 -13.64 18.42 -11.24
C THR A 65 -13.50 17.40 -12.38
N GLY A 66 -14.62 17.02 -13.00
CA GLY A 66 -14.58 16.10 -14.15
C GLY A 66 -13.62 16.58 -15.24
N GLN A 67 -13.52 17.91 -15.42
CA GLN A 67 -12.59 18.55 -16.35
C GLN A 67 -11.13 18.38 -15.95
N GLU A 68 -10.77 18.64 -14.69
CA GLU A 68 -9.39 18.44 -14.22
C GLU A 68 -8.96 16.96 -14.35
N THR A 69 -9.90 16.03 -14.19
CA THR A 69 -9.63 14.60 -14.38
C THR A 69 -9.36 14.28 -15.85
N THR A 70 -10.16 14.83 -16.79
CA THR A 70 -9.91 14.65 -18.22
C THR A 70 -8.62 15.30 -18.68
N ASP A 71 -8.25 16.44 -18.11
CA ASP A 71 -7.01 17.14 -18.44
C ASP A 71 -5.79 16.33 -17.97
N ILE A 72 -5.84 15.74 -16.77
CA ILE A 72 -4.79 14.84 -16.26
C ILE A 72 -4.64 13.60 -17.15
N LEU A 73 -5.76 12.97 -17.55
CA LEU A 73 -5.73 11.80 -18.43
C LEU A 73 -5.15 12.15 -19.81
N SER A 74 -5.54 13.30 -20.35
CA SER A 74 -5.03 13.79 -21.63
C SER A 74 -3.53 14.06 -21.56
N GLN A 75 -3.06 14.69 -20.48
CA GLN A 75 -1.63 14.92 -20.27
C GLN A 75 -0.86 13.60 -20.14
N GLN A 76 -1.41 12.62 -19.42
CA GLN A 76 -0.77 11.31 -19.26
C GLN A 76 -0.66 10.56 -20.59
N GLU A 77 -1.66 10.64 -21.47
CA GLU A 77 -1.61 10.03 -22.79
C GLU A 77 -0.55 10.67 -23.69
N VAL A 78 -0.42 12.01 -23.63
CA VAL A 78 0.66 12.75 -24.30
C VAL A 78 2.04 12.31 -23.78
N ASP A 79 2.22 12.21 -22.46
CA ASP A 79 3.50 11.80 -21.86
C ASP A 79 3.89 10.36 -22.25
N ILE A 80 2.92 9.45 -22.34
CA ILE A 80 3.13 8.06 -22.81
C ILE A 80 3.57 8.06 -24.28
N GLN A 81 2.93 8.88 -25.11
CA GLN A 81 3.27 8.99 -26.53
C GLN A 81 4.69 9.54 -26.71
N ILE A 82 5.06 10.60 -25.99
CA ILE A 82 6.41 11.18 -26.03
C ILE A 82 7.45 10.13 -25.63
N GLN A 83 7.25 9.42 -24.51
CA GLN A 83 8.18 8.37 -24.09
C GLN A 83 8.31 7.24 -25.11
N HIS A 84 7.23 6.88 -25.79
CA HIS A 84 7.27 5.86 -26.83
C HIS A 84 8.06 6.35 -28.05
N ASP A 85 7.84 7.58 -28.48
CA ASP A 85 8.52 8.17 -29.65
C ASP A 85 10.01 8.39 -29.39
N GLU A 86 10.39 8.79 -28.17
CA GLU A 86 11.79 8.87 -27.74
C GLU A 86 12.48 7.50 -27.84
N ARG A 87 11.87 6.43 -27.32
CA ARG A 87 12.40 5.06 -27.40
C ARG A 87 12.49 4.56 -28.85
N GLN A 88 11.53 4.91 -29.69
CA GLN A 88 11.55 4.52 -31.11
C GLN A 88 12.63 5.27 -31.89
N ASN A 89 12.81 6.56 -31.61
CA ASN A 89 13.83 7.38 -32.27
C ASN A 89 15.25 6.95 -31.88
N GLU A 90 15.47 6.61 -30.60
CA GLU A 90 16.72 5.99 -30.12
C GLU A 90 16.99 4.66 -30.83
N GLY A 91 15.99 3.80 -30.99
CA GLY A 91 16.11 2.52 -31.69
C GLY A 91 16.39 2.64 -33.20
N ASN A 92 16.01 3.74 -33.84
CA ASN A 92 16.19 3.94 -35.28
C ASN A 92 17.57 4.51 -35.64
N SER A 93 18.18 5.30 -34.75
CA SER A 93 19.56 5.81 -34.93
C SER A 93 20.63 4.72 -34.90
N ASN A 94 20.32 3.53 -34.39
CA ASN A 94 21.29 2.43 -34.24
C ASN A 94 21.25 1.39 -35.37
N ARG A 95 20.42 1.58 -36.41
CA ARG A 95 20.36 0.65 -37.55
C ARG A 95 21.36 0.97 -38.67
N GLU A 96 21.99 2.14 -38.67
CA GLU A 96 22.99 2.53 -39.68
C GLU A 96 24.43 2.13 -39.34
N SER A 97 24.70 1.63 -38.12
CA SER A 97 26.02 1.16 -37.73
C SER A 97 26.10 -0.37 -37.64
N SER A 98 25.48 -1.07 -38.61
CA SER A 98 25.84 -2.48 -38.82
C SER A 98 27.26 -2.52 -39.37
N THR A 99 28.22 -2.49 -38.44
CA THR A 99 29.65 -2.73 -38.64
C THR A 99 29.82 -3.76 -39.75
N SER A 100 30.51 -3.35 -40.82
CA SER A 100 30.65 -4.16 -42.03
C SER A 100 31.13 -5.56 -41.64
N ARG A 101 30.28 -6.58 -41.85
CA ARG A 101 30.55 -7.94 -41.38
C ARG A 101 31.78 -8.48 -42.11
N TYR A 102 32.87 -8.66 -41.38
CA TYR A 102 34.11 -9.27 -41.86
C TYR A 102 34.13 -10.77 -41.54
N CYS A 103 34.76 -11.56 -42.39
CA CYS A 103 35.00 -12.98 -42.14
C CYS A 103 36.00 -13.13 -40.99
N SER A 104 35.62 -13.79 -39.90
CA SER A 104 36.48 -14.00 -38.73
C SER A 104 37.74 -14.82 -39.01
N LYS A 105 37.82 -15.51 -40.17
CA LYS A 105 38.99 -16.30 -40.57
C LYS A 105 40.02 -15.52 -41.38
N CYS A 106 39.57 -14.63 -42.27
CA CYS A 106 40.45 -13.96 -43.23
C CYS A 106 40.34 -12.42 -43.23
N GLY A 107 39.46 -11.86 -42.39
CA GLY A 107 39.25 -10.42 -42.24
C GLY A 107 38.56 -9.71 -43.42
N LYS A 108 38.21 -10.42 -44.50
CA LYS A 108 37.59 -9.82 -45.69
C LYS A 108 36.08 -9.81 -45.58
N THR A 109 35.43 -8.80 -46.16
CA THR A 109 33.98 -8.70 -46.30
C THR A 109 33.49 -9.50 -47.52
N GLY A 110 32.17 -9.71 -47.64
CA GLY A 110 31.56 -10.39 -48.80
C GLY A 110 31.41 -11.92 -48.68
N HIS A 111 31.91 -12.54 -47.60
CA HIS A 111 31.68 -13.96 -47.30
C HIS A 111 31.73 -14.22 -45.79
N ASN A 112 31.28 -15.40 -45.35
CA ASN A 112 31.31 -15.79 -43.94
C ASN A 112 32.28 -16.96 -43.72
N LEU A 113 32.50 -17.34 -42.45
CA LEU A 113 33.41 -18.41 -42.07
C LEU A 113 33.16 -19.73 -42.81
N ARG A 114 31.89 -20.05 -43.11
CA ARG A 114 31.49 -21.31 -43.75
C ARG A 114 31.83 -21.36 -45.24
N THR A 115 31.97 -20.21 -45.89
CA THR A 115 32.28 -20.10 -47.32
C THR A 115 33.70 -19.58 -47.58
N CYS A 116 34.53 -19.47 -46.55
CA CYS A 116 35.89 -18.99 -46.67
C CYS A 116 36.79 -20.02 -47.36
N GLN A 117 37.26 -19.68 -48.56
CA GLN A 117 38.13 -20.54 -49.39
C GLN A 117 39.57 -20.66 -48.86
N ASN A 118 39.98 -19.81 -47.91
CA ASN A 118 41.26 -19.96 -47.20
C ASN A 118 41.16 -21.10 -46.16
N SER A 119 41.07 -22.35 -46.63
CA SER A 119 41.44 -23.50 -45.79
C SER A 119 42.94 -23.42 -45.56
N ILE A 120 43.36 -23.31 -44.31
CA ILE A 120 44.77 -23.32 -43.94
C ILE A 120 45.27 -24.71 -44.34
N ILE A 121 46.18 -24.75 -45.31
CA ILE A 121 47.01 -25.94 -45.55
C ILE A 121 47.78 -26.15 -44.26
N ASP A 122 47.58 -27.30 -43.62
CA ASP A 122 48.37 -27.70 -42.45
C ASP A 122 49.85 -27.77 -42.87
N PRO A 123 50.76 -26.99 -42.25
CA PRO A 123 52.19 -27.04 -42.56
C PRO A 123 52.82 -28.42 -42.34
N ARG A 124 52.10 -29.38 -41.72
CA ARG A 124 52.58 -30.75 -41.47
C ARG A 124 52.40 -31.74 -42.63
N LEU A 125 51.85 -31.35 -43.78
CA LEU A 125 51.63 -32.25 -44.93
C LEU A 125 52.55 -31.99 -46.14
N LEU A 126 53.69 -31.33 -45.92
CA LEU A 126 54.78 -31.26 -46.90
C LEU A 126 55.99 -32.02 -46.35
N ASP A 127 55.89 -33.35 -46.30
CA ASP A 127 57.03 -34.28 -46.28
C ASP A 127 56.49 -35.71 -46.46
N SER A 128 56.17 -36.07 -47.71
CA SER A 128 56.18 -37.43 -48.28
C SER A 128 56.03 -37.36 -49.79
#